data_AF-A0A316KM45-F1
#
_entry.id   AF-A0A316KM45-F1
#
_cell.length_a   1.000
_cell.length_b   1.000
_cell.length_c   1.000
_cell.angle_alpha   90.00
_cell.angle_beta   90.00
_cell.angle_gamma   90.00
#
_symmetry.space_group_name_H-M   'P 1'
#
loop_
_entity.id
_entity.type
_entity.pdbx_description
1 polymer ?
#
loop_
_entity_poly.entity_id
_entity_poly.type
_entity_poly.pdbx_seq_one_letter_code
_entity_poly.pdbx_strand_id
1 'polypeptide(L)' 'MMPDLGKYAFAVLSSYGVTIVLLSVIVLASVRRARKVRAALDEIENRRGK' A
#
# COMPACT_ATOMS: atom_id res chain seq x y z
N MET A 1 -26.77 3.81 10.06
CA MET A 1 -27.72 3.29 9.04
C MET A 1 -27.01 3.36 7.70
N MET A 2 -26.83 2.23 7.01
CA MET A 2 -26.33 2.25 5.62
C MET A 2 -27.52 2.58 4.71
N PRO A 3 -27.42 3.58 3.83
CA PRO A 3 -28.50 3.92 2.89
C PRO A 3 -28.77 2.72 1.97
N ASP A 4 -30.03 2.45 1.64
CA ASP A 4 -30.36 1.42 0.66
C ASP A 4 -29.89 1.88 -0.72
N LEU A 5 -28.83 1.23 -1.22
CA LEU A 5 -28.22 1.55 -2.50
C LEU A 5 -28.95 0.92 -3.68
N GLY A 6 -29.83 -0.06 -3.45
CA GLY A 6 -30.53 -0.81 -4.50
C GLY A 6 -29.61 -1.18 -5.68
N LYS A 7 -29.94 -0.65 -6.87
CA LYS A 7 -29.18 -0.85 -8.13
C LYS A 7 -27.72 -0.37 -8.10
N TYR A 8 -27.34 0.52 -7.18
CA TYR A 8 -25.98 1.06 -7.08
C TYR A 8 -25.10 0.30 -6.09
N ALA A 9 -25.65 -0.66 -5.34
CA ALA A 9 -24.92 -1.40 -4.32
C ALA A 9 -23.66 -2.06 -4.91
N PHE A 10 -23.81 -2.70 -6.08
CA PHE A 10 -22.69 -3.32 -6.78
C PHE A 10 -21.63 -2.30 -7.21
N ALA A 11 -22.04 -1.21 -7.88
CA ALA A 11 -21.12 -0.19 -8.39
C ALA A 11 -20.34 0.50 -7.27
N VAL A 12 -20.99 0.79 -6.15
CA VAL A 12 -20.36 1.44 -5.00
C VAL A 12 -19.39 0.48 -4.30
N LEU A 13 -19.82 -0.77 -4.06
CA LEU A 13 -18.95 -1.77 -3.45
C LEU A 13 -17.74 -2.10 -4.32
N SER A 14 -17.92 -2.21 -5.64
CA SER A 14 -16.81 -2.42 -6.57
C SER A 14 -15.85 -1.24 -6.58
N SER A 15 -16.36 0.01 -6.51
CA SER A 15 -15.53 1.21 -6.47
C SER A 15 -14.64 1.24 -5.22
N TYR A 16 -15.20 0.90 -4.06
CA TYR A 16 -14.41 0.75 -2.83
C TYR A 16 -13.42 -0.40 -2.91
N GLY A 17 -13.83 -1.56 -3.44
CA GLY A 17 -12.95 -2.72 -3.62
C GLY A 17 -11.73 -2.38 -4.49
N VAL A 18 -11.95 -1.76 -5.65
CA VAL A 18 -10.88 -1.32 -6.56
C VAL A 18 -9.98 -0.29 -5.87
N THR A 19 -10.55 0.68 -5.16
CA THR A 19 -9.77 1.70 -4.45
C THR A 19 -8.88 1.07 -3.38
N ILE A 20 -9.41 0.14 -2.59
CA ILE A 20 -8.64 -0.59 -1.56
C ILE A 20 -7.48 -1.35 -2.22
N VAL A 21 -7.74 -2.07 -3.33
CA VAL A 21 -6.69 -2.80 -4.05
C VAL A 21 -5.58 -1.85 -4.53
N LEU A 22 -5.94 -0.72 -5.14
CA LEU A 22 -4.97 0.27 -5.61
C LEU A 22 -4.14 0.83 -4.45
N LEU A 23 -4.77 1.18 -3.34
CA LEU A 23 -4.07 1.67 -2.15
C LEU A 23 -3.14 0.60 -1.57
N SER A 24 -3.59 -0.66 -1.47
CA SER A 24 -2.76 -1.77 -1.02
C SER A 24 -1.53 -1.95 -1.91
N VAL A 25 -1.68 -1.87 -3.24
CA VAL A 25 -0.56 -1.95 -4.17
C VAL A 25 0.46 -0.83 -3.92
N ILE A 26 -0.01 0.42 -3.76
CA ILE A 26 0.86 1.58 -3.50
C ILE A 26 1.60 1.40 -2.17
N VAL A 27 0.91 1.00 -1.10
CA VAL A 27 1.51 0.75 0.21
C VAL A 27 2.57 -0.35 0.13
N LEU A 28 2.25 -1.48 -0.51
CA LEU A 28 3.19 -2.59 -0.66
C LEU A 28 4.43 -2.18 -1.47
N ALA A 29 4.24 -1.45 -2.58
CA ALA A 29 5.36 -0.91 -3.36
C ALA A 29 6.24 0.03 -2.52
N SER A 30 5.60 0.90 -1.72
CA SER A 30 6.30 1.85 -0.85
C SER A 30 7.12 1.14 0.23
N VAL A 31 6.54 0.13 0.89
CA VAL A 31 7.23 -0.69 1.90
C VAL A 31 8.40 -1.45 1.28
N ARG A 32 8.22 -2.06 0.10
CA ARG A 32 9.30 -2.78 -0.61
C ARG A 32 10.46 -1.84 -0.92
N ARG A 33 10.18 -0.63 -1.39
CA ARG A 33 11.20 0.40 -1.65
C ARG A 33 11.91 0.82 -0.36
N ALA A 34 11.17 1.10 0.70
CA ALA A 34 11.73 1.49 1.99
C ALA A 34 12.68 0.43 2.55
N ARG A 35 12.29 -0.86 2.48
CA ARG A 35 13.14 -1.98 2.90
C ARG A 35 14.44 -2.06 2.11
N LYS A 36 14.39 -1.86 0.79
CA LYS A 36 15.58 -1.85 -0.07
C LYS A 36 16.54 -0.73 0.30
N VAL A 37 16.02 0.49 0.50
CA VAL A 37 16.84 1.65 0.88
C VAL A 37 17.46 1.44 2.26
N ARG A 38 16.69 0.95 3.24
CA ARG A 38 17.21 0.65 4.57
C ARG A 38 18.36 -0.35 4.53
N ALA A 39 18.20 -1.45 3.80
CA ALA A 39 19.27 -2.44 3.64
C ALA A 39 20.54 -1.84 3.00
N ALA A 40 20.39 -0.91 2.04
CA ALA A 40 21.53 -0.22 1.44
C ALA A 40 22.22 0.74 2.42
N LEU A 41 21.45 1.43 3.29
CA LEU A 41 22.00 2.28 4.34
C LEU A 41 22.73 1.45 5.39
N ASP A 42 22.13 0.36 5.87
CA ASP A 42 22.74 -0.55 6.86
C ASP A 42 24.10 -1.10 6.36
N GLU A 43 24.20 -1.44 5.06
CA GLU A 43 25.46 -1.87 4.44
C GLU A 43 26.54 -0.77 4.46
N ILE A 44 26.16 0.49 4.20
CA ILE A 44 27.10 1.62 4.22
C ILE A 44 27.55 1.93 5.66
N GLU A 45 26.62 1.95 6.62
CA GLU A 45 26.90 2.21 8.03
C GLU A 45 27.83 1.14 8.62
N ASN A 46 27.58 -0.14 8.33
CA ASN A 46 28.43 -1.26 8.77
C ASN A 46 29.85 -1.23 8.17
N ARG A 47 30.03 -0.66 6.98
CA ARG A 47 31.35 -0.46 6.37
C ARG A 47 32.13 0.69 6.99
N ARG A 48 31.45 1.72 7.50
CA ARG A 48 32.07 2.96 8.01
C ARG A 48 32.29 2.95 9.53
N GLY A 49 31.59 2.08 10.26
CA GLY A 49 31.74 1.87 11.71
C GLY A 49 32.80 0.85 12.12
N LYS A 50 33.56 0.30 11.17
CA LYS A 50 34.86 -0.35 11.39
C LYS A 50 35.96 0.63 11.06
#